data_AF-W1P1T0-F1
#
_entry.id   AF-W1P1T0-F1
#
_cell.length_a   1.000
_cell.length_b   1.000
_cell.length_c   1.000
_cell.angle_alpha   90.00
_cell.angle_beta   90.00
_cell.angle_gamma   90.00
#
_symmetry.space_group_name_H-M   'P 1'
#
loop_
_entity.id
_entity.type
_entity.pdbx_description
1 polymer ?
#
loop_
_entity_poly.entity_id
_entity_poly.type
_entity_poly.pdbx_seq_one_letter_code
_entity_poly.pdbx_strand_id
1 'polypeptide(L)'
;MPDLPALSIVSDGKKGLWILKAREKPLIKLLEYLRVKLMRKFAKTMAKSFEWSGVLILKAQNVINHRRDKSRFVHTVIWAHDVDMYRKTYSLPFSPMLDEHGLPEIVYRTVLPPATRRATGQPKKQCRQTKYKEIMPLKYSYCGVVGHSRKTSKSSI
;
A
#
# COMPACT_ATOMS: atom_id res chain seq x y z
N MET A 1 40.90 3.18 26.72
CA MET A 1 39.68 3.11 25.88
C MET A 1 39.19 1.67 25.94
N PRO A 2 38.10 1.34 26.66
CA PRO A 2 37.64 -0.03 26.72
C PRO A 2 36.85 -0.37 25.44
N ASP A 3 37.27 -1.46 24.79
CA ASP A 3 36.66 -2.02 23.59
C ASP A 3 35.22 -2.48 23.85
N LEU A 4 34.30 -2.08 22.96
CA LEU A 4 32.90 -2.53 22.97
C LEU A 4 32.83 -3.96 22.41
N PRO A 5 32.12 -4.90 23.08
CA PRO A 5 32.04 -6.26 22.61
C PRO A 5 31.15 -6.36 21.37
N ALA A 6 31.67 -7.02 20.35
CA ALA A 6 30.97 -7.38 19.12
C ALA A 6 29.71 -8.21 19.45
N LEU A 7 28.55 -7.56 19.42
CA LEU A 7 27.26 -8.23 19.49
C LEU A 7 27.01 -8.97 18.18
N SER A 8 27.19 -10.29 18.24
CA SER A 8 26.96 -11.26 17.18
C SER A 8 25.66 -11.02 16.40
N ILE A 9 25.78 -11.01 15.08
CA ILE A 9 24.68 -10.83 14.13
C ILE A 9 23.88 -12.12 14.09
N VAL A 10 22.91 -12.26 14.99
CA VAL A 10 21.87 -13.28 14.83
C VAL A 10 20.89 -12.77 13.77
N SER A 11 21.02 -13.28 12.55
CA SER A 11 20.03 -13.12 11.50
C SER A 11 18.78 -13.92 11.90
N ASP A 12 17.72 -13.22 12.30
CA ASP A 12 16.46 -13.82 12.76
C ASP A 12 15.75 -14.53 11.59
N GLY A 13 16.03 -15.82 11.42
CA GLY A 13 15.19 -16.75 10.66
C GLY A 13 13.84 -16.96 11.34
N LYS A 14 12.77 -16.90 10.55
CA LYS A 14 11.33 -16.93 10.90
C LYS A 14 10.80 -15.67 11.64
N LYS A 15 9.91 -14.94 10.94
CA LYS A 15 9.15 -13.80 11.48
C LYS A 15 8.39 -14.23 12.73
N GLY A 16 8.83 -13.75 13.89
CA GLY A 16 8.11 -13.89 15.16
C GLY A 16 8.70 -14.89 16.17
N LEU A 17 9.62 -15.78 15.78
CA LEU A 17 10.19 -16.79 16.70
C LEU A 17 10.92 -16.16 17.90
N TRP A 18 11.56 -15.01 17.69
CA TRP A 18 12.26 -14.27 18.74
C TRP A 18 11.33 -13.70 19.82
N ILE A 19 10.02 -13.53 19.53
CA ILE A 19 9.05 -12.95 20.47
C ILE A 19 8.80 -13.93 21.63
N LEU A 20 8.72 -15.23 21.32
CA LEU A 20 8.56 -16.28 22.33
C LEU A 20 9.77 -16.31 23.27
N LYS A 21 10.98 -16.34 22.71
CA LYS A 21 12.24 -16.27 23.47
C LYS A 21 12.39 -14.99 24.31
N ALA A 22 11.78 -13.89 23.89
CA ALA A 22 11.80 -12.64 24.64
C ALA A 22 10.83 -12.70 25.83
N ARG A 23 9.64 -13.26 25.65
CA ARG A 23 8.57 -13.34 26.67
C ARG A 23 8.93 -14.20 27.88
N GLU A 24 9.82 -15.18 27.70
CA GLU A 24 10.31 -16.02 28.79
C GLU A 24 11.26 -15.28 29.76
N LYS A 25 11.65 -14.04 29.44
CA LYS A 25 12.54 -13.24 30.30
C LYS A 25 11.75 -12.48 31.37
N PRO A 26 12.36 -12.22 32.54
CA PRO A 26 11.82 -11.28 33.53
C PRO A 26 11.49 -9.91 32.90
N LEU A 27 10.45 -9.24 33.40
CA LEU A 27 9.89 -8.03 32.79
C LEU A 27 10.94 -6.96 32.43
N ILE A 28 11.87 -6.67 33.35
CA ILE A 28 12.93 -5.68 33.14
C ILE A 28 13.83 -6.08 31.95
N LYS A 29 14.25 -7.36 31.89
CA LYS A 29 15.08 -7.90 30.81
C LYS A 29 14.33 -7.95 29.47
N LEU A 30 13.02 -8.21 29.51
CA LEU A 30 12.17 -8.16 28.33
C LEU A 30 12.09 -6.75 27.75
N LEU A 31 11.85 -5.73 28.58
CA LEU A 31 11.75 -4.34 28.15
C LEU A 31 13.06 -3.86 27.51
N GLU A 32 14.20 -4.16 28.15
CA GLU A 32 15.51 -3.80 27.61
C GLU A 32 15.79 -4.52 26.28
N TYR A 33 15.44 -5.81 26.19
CA TYR A 33 15.57 -6.56 24.95
C TYR A 33 14.73 -5.96 23.81
N LEU A 34 13.49 -5.55 24.10
CA LEU A 34 12.62 -4.88 23.13
C LEU A 34 13.20 -3.53 22.70
N ARG A 35 13.68 -2.72 23.65
CA ARG A 35 14.33 -1.43 23.38
C ARG A 35 15.49 -1.59 22.42
N VAL A 36 16.46 -2.44 22.75
CA VAL A 36 17.66 -2.68 21.91
C VAL A 36 17.28 -3.16 20.51
N LYS A 37 16.28 -4.05 20.41
CA LYS A 37 15.84 -4.59 19.12
C LYS A 37 15.17 -3.53 18.25
N LEU A 38 14.34 -2.68 18.84
CA LEU A 38 13.72 -1.55 18.14
C LEU A 38 14.78 -0.55 17.69
N MET A 39 15.69 -0.16 18.58
CA MET A 39 16.79 0.75 18.26
C MET A 39 17.68 0.22 17.14
N ARG A 40 18.00 -1.08 17.16
CA ARG A 40 18.76 -1.71 16.07
C ARG A 40 18.03 -1.66 14.73
N LYS A 41 16.70 -1.83 14.72
CA LYS A 41 15.89 -1.68 13.49
C LYS A 41 15.87 -0.24 13.00
N PHE A 42 15.77 0.73 13.91
CA PHE A 42 15.81 2.14 13.55
C PHE A 42 17.18 2.55 13.00
N ALA A 43 18.27 2.13 13.64
CA ALA A 43 19.62 2.39 13.16
C ALA A 43 19.85 1.82 11.75
N LYS A 44 19.44 0.57 11.50
CA LYS A 44 19.49 -0.05 10.16
C LYS A 44 18.62 0.69 9.13
N THR A 45 17.51 1.27 9.56
CA THR A 45 16.61 2.02 8.67
C THR A 45 17.19 3.41 8.38
N MET A 46 17.78 4.07 9.37
CA MET A 46 18.49 5.35 9.19
C MET A 46 19.70 5.21 8.27
N ALA A 47 20.53 4.18 8.44
CA ALA A 47 21.67 3.96 7.54
C ALA A 47 21.22 3.87 6.07
N LYS A 48 20.16 3.11 5.81
CA LYS A 48 19.57 3.00 4.47
C LYS A 48 18.97 4.32 3.95
N SER A 49 18.43 5.16 4.84
CA SER A 49 17.91 6.46 4.41
C SER A 49 19.03 7.45 4.11
N PHE A 50 20.17 7.37 4.81
CA PHE A 50 21.34 8.19 4.50
C PHE A 50 21.96 7.85 3.14
N GLU A 51 21.96 6.56 2.77
CA GLU A 51 22.41 6.12 1.44
C GLU A 51 21.43 6.49 0.32
N TRP A 52 20.17 6.79 0.66
CA TRP A 52 19.13 6.99 -0.33
C TRP A 52 18.97 8.47 -0.71
N SER A 53 19.35 8.79 -1.94
CA SER A 53 19.24 10.14 -2.51
C SER A 53 17.94 10.42 -3.27
N GLY A 54 17.03 9.44 -3.35
CA GLY A 54 15.80 9.55 -4.14
C GLY A 54 14.70 10.37 -3.46
N VAL A 55 13.91 11.09 -4.27
CA VAL A 55 12.76 11.91 -3.82
C VAL A 55 11.70 11.08 -3.09
N LEU A 56 11.54 9.82 -3.48
CA LEU A 56 10.54 8.91 -2.91
C LEU A 56 11.17 7.91 -1.96
N ILE A 57 10.47 7.55 -0.90
CA ILE A 57 10.90 6.51 0.05
C ILE A 57 11.10 5.18 -0.70
N LEU A 58 12.18 4.45 -0.38
CA LEU A 58 12.53 3.12 -0.93
C LEU A 58 11.32 2.18 -1.14
N LYS A 59 10.42 2.10 -0.15
CA LYS A 59 9.22 1.26 -0.23
C LYS A 59 8.25 1.74 -1.31
N ALA A 60 8.02 3.04 -1.41
CA ALA A 60 7.17 3.63 -2.45
C ALA A 60 7.82 3.45 -3.83
N GLN A 61 9.12 3.72 -3.93
CA GLN A 61 9.88 3.52 -5.17
C GLN A 61 9.82 2.06 -5.64
N ASN A 62 10.01 1.09 -4.75
CA ASN A 62 9.91 -0.33 -5.08
C ASN A 62 8.51 -0.74 -5.56
N VAL A 63 7.45 -0.17 -4.97
CA VAL A 63 6.08 -0.42 -5.44
C VAL A 63 5.86 0.17 -6.83
N ILE A 64 6.39 1.36 -7.10
CA ILE A 64 6.32 1.99 -8.43
C ILE A 64 7.11 1.15 -9.45
N ASN A 65 8.34 0.76 -9.15
CA ASN A 65 9.18 -0.07 -10.02
C ASN A 65 8.50 -1.41 -10.31
N HIS A 66 8.03 -2.12 -9.29
CA HIS A 66 7.30 -3.38 -9.46
C HIS A 66 6.04 -3.25 -10.32
N ARG A 67 5.32 -2.12 -10.20
CA ARG A 67 4.16 -1.84 -11.06
C ARG A 67 4.57 -1.50 -12.48
N ARG A 68 5.70 -0.80 -12.68
CA ARG A 68 6.29 -0.56 -14.01
C ARG A 68 6.64 -1.89 -14.66
N ASP A 69 7.44 -2.72 -14.00
CA ASP A 69 7.90 -4.04 -14.49
C ASP A 69 6.73 -4.98 -14.85
N LYS A 70 5.64 -4.93 -14.07
CA LYS A 70 4.43 -5.71 -14.33
C LYS A 70 3.49 -5.11 -15.36
N SER A 71 3.63 -3.83 -15.67
CA SER A 71 2.79 -3.16 -16.64
C SER A 71 3.20 -3.58 -18.05
N ARG A 72 2.48 -4.56 -18.60
CA ARG A 72 2.68 -5.03 -20.00
C ARG A 72 2.48 -3.91 -21.02
N PHE A 73 1.76 -2.85 -20.67
CA PHE A 73 1.37 -1.79 -21.62
C PHE A 73 2.48 -0.76 -21.86
N VAL A 74 3.27 -0.44 -20.83
CA VAL A 74 4.25 0.66 -20.90
C VAL A 74 5.61 0.14 -21.38
N HIS A 75 5.97 -1.11 -21.06
CA HIS A 75 7.21 -1.70 -21.54
C HIS A 75 7.23 -1.83 -23.06
N THR A 76 6.19 -2.34 -23.72
CA THR A 76 6.18 -2.46 -25.19
C THR A 76 6.22 -1.10 -25.88
N VAL A 77 5.48 -0.09 -25.40
CA VAL A 77 5.42 1.22 -26.08
C VAL A 77 6.71 2.03 -25.87
N ILE A 78 7.35 1.94 -24.70
CA ILE A 78 8.59 2.68 -24.41
C ILE A 78 9.85 1.91 -24.86
N TRP A 79 9.85 0.57 -24.91
CA TRP A 79 10.98 -0.18 -25.52
C TRP A 79 10.91 -0.26 -27.04
N ALA A 80 9.72 -0.30 -27.65
CA ALA A 80 9.61 -0.36 -29.11
C ALA A 80 9.96 0.96 -29.79
N HIS A 81 9.82 2.08 -29.07
CA HIS A 81 10.29 3.37 -29.53
C HIS A 81 11.52 3.76 -28.72
N ASP A 82 12.69 3.70 -29.35
CA ASP A 82 13.90 4.32 -28.82
C ASP A 82 13.55 5.76 -28.39
N VAL A 83 14.09 6.23 -27.25
CA VAL A 83 13.77 7.56 -26.71
C VAL A 83 14.02 8.64 -27.77
N ASP A 84 14.99 8.39 -28.64
CA ASP A 84 15.33 9.20 -29.81
C ASP A 84 14.24 9.21 -30.89
N MET A 85 13.51 8.11 -31.08
CA MET A 85 12.40 8.03 -32.02
C MET A 85 11.21 8.86 -31.52
N TYR A 86 10.86 8.76 -30.23
CA TYR A 86 9.84 9.62 -29.62
C TYR A 86 10.23 11.10 -29.73
N ARG A 87 11.48 11.45 -29.38
CA ARG A 87 12.00 12.82 -29.51
C ARG A 87 11.93 13.31 -30.94
N LYS A 88 12.29 12.49 -31.94
CA LYS A 88 12.19 12.84 -33.37
C LYS A 88 10.74 13.10 -33.79
N THR A 89 9.80 12.23 -33.43
CA THR A 89 8.38 12.37 -33.81
C THR A 89 7.78 13.69 -33.31
N TYR A 90 8.15 14.13 -32.09
CA TYR A 90 7.68 15.38 -31.49
C TYR A 90 8.68 16.55 -31.61
N SER A 91 9.80 16.38 -32.34
CA SER A 91 10.75 17.46 -32.65
C SER A 91 10.31 18.33 -33.82
N LEU A 92 9.31 17.88 -34.57
CA LEU A 92 8.67 18.72 -35.58
C LEU A 92 8.11 19.95 -34.87
N PRO A 93 8.46 21.16 -35.31
CA PRO A 93 7.83 22.36 -34.78
C PRO A 93 6.33 22.19 -35.01
N PHE A 94 5.55 22.15 -33.94
CA PHE A 94 4.13 22.45 -34.05
C PHE A 94 4.09 23.77 -34.81
N SER A 95 3.53 23.77 -36.02
CA SER A 95 3.35 25.01 -36.77
C SER A 95 2.73 25.99 -35.79
N PRO A 96 3.42 27.10 -35.44
CA PRO A 96 2.84 28.08 -34.54
C PRO A 96 1.45 28.37 -35.09
N MET A 97 0.44 28.27 -34.23
CA MET A 97 -0.91 28.60 -34.67
C MET A 97 -0.82 29.97 -35.32
N LEU A 98 -1.24 30.06 -36.58
CA LEU A 98 -1.28 31.34 -37.29
C LEU A 98 -1.98 32.33 -36.37
N ASP A 99 -1.23 33.33 -35.92
CA ASP A 99 -1.77 34.39 -35.10
C ASP A 99 -2.96 35.01 -35.85
N GLU A 100 -4.09 34.97 -35.17
CA GLU A 100 -5.25 35.84 -35.40
C GLU A 100 -5.74 35.95 -36.85
N HIS A 101 -6.07 34.83 -37.48
CA HIS A 101 -7.22 34.85 -38.38
C HIS A 101 -8.45 34.57 -37.52
N GLY A 102 -9.11 35.64 -37.09
CA GLY A 102 -10.31 35.59 -36.27
C GLY A 102 -11.26 34.52 -36.78
N LEU A 103 -11.61 33.56 -35.91
CA LEU A 103 -12.60 32.53 -36.19
C LEU A 103 -13.79 33.19 -36.90
N PRO A 104 -14.27 32.66 -38.05
CA PRO A 104 -15.40 33.25 -38.73
C PRO A 104 -16.55 33.40 -37.74
N GLU A 105 -17.17 34.58 -37.72
CA GLU A 105 -18.22 34.94 -36.78
C GLU A 105 -19.28 33.83 -36.77
N ILE A 106 -19.28 33.04 -35.68
CA ILE A 106 -20.10 31.84 -35.56
C ILE A 106 -21.56 32.29 -35.41
N VAL A 107 -22.30 32.31 -36.51
CA VAL A 107 -23.71 32.73 -36.60
C VAL A 107 -24.64 31.87 -35.71
N TYR A 108 -24.17 30.72 -35.21
CA TYR A 108 -24.90 29.78 -34.35
C TYR A 108 -24.21 29.64 -33.00
N ARG A 109 -24.20 30.71 -32.20
CA ARG A 109 -23.63 30.73 -30.83
C ARG A 109 -24.53 30.08 -29.78
N THR A 110 -25.76 29.69 -30.12
CA THR A 110 -26.69 29.10 -29.16
C THR A 110 -26.48 27.59 -29.07
N VAL A 111 -25.40 27.19 -28.39
CA VAL A 111 -25.21 25.78 -28.00
C VAL A 111 -26.12 25.50 -26.81
N LEU A 112 -27.20 24.77 -27.04
CA LEU A 112 -28.04 24.28 -25.95
C LEU A 112 -27.23 23.26 -25.11
N PRO A 113 -27.28 23.33 -23.77
CA PRO A 113 -26.65 22.32 -22.95
C PRO A 113 -27.23 20.95 -23.28
N PRO A 114 -26.41 19.89 -23.27
CA PRO A 114 -26.90 18.54 -23.51
C PRO A 114 -28.00 18.22 -22.50
N ALA A 115 -29.11 17.66 -22.98
CA ALA A 115 -30.22 17.28 -22.12
C ALA A 115 -29.71 16.34 -21.02
N THR A 116 -29.63 16.85 -19.78
CA THR A 116 -29.13 16.09 -18.64
C THR A 116 -30.15 15.04 -18.25
N ARG A 117 -30.06 13.84 -18.84
CA ARG A 117 -30.72 12.65 -18.30
C ARG A 117 -29.86 12.13 -17.16
N ARG A 118 -30.41 12.08 -15.94
CA ARG A 118 -29.83 11.22 -14.91
C ARG A 118 -29.98 9.79 -15.44
N ALA A 119 -28.88 9.06 -15.58
CA ALA A 119 -28.98 7.62 -15.79
C ALA A 119 -29.85 7.06 -14.64
N THR A 120 -30.88 6.28 -14.97
CA THR A 120 -31.65 5.55 -13.96
C THR A 120 -30.66 4.83 -13.05
N GLY A 121 -30.82 5.05 -11.74
CA GLY A 121 -29.77 4.96 -10.73
C GLY A 121 -28.86 3.74 -10.84
N GLN A 122 -27.61 3.93 -10.38
CA GLN A 122 -26.64 2.86 -10.23
C GLN A 122 -27.31 1.64 -9.57
N PRO A 123 -27.36 0.49 -10.23
CA PRO A 123 -28.02 -0.67 -9.68
C PRO A 123 -27.37 -1.01 -8.33
N LYS A 124 -28.20 -1.05 -7.29
CA LYS A 124 -27.76 -1.33 -5.92
C LYS A 124 -27.02 -2.67 -5.94
N LYS A 125 -25.73 -2.67 -5.61
CA LYS A 125 -24.90 -3.87 -5.60
C LYS A 125 -25.57 -4.92 -4.72
N GLN A 126 -26.09 -5.99 -5.32
CA GLN A 126 -26.55 -7.14 -4.56
C GLN A 126 -25.34 -7.92 -4.07
N CYS A 127 -25.16 -7.97 -2.74
CA CYS A 127 -24.18 -8.85 -2.14
C CYS A 127 -24.75 -10.28 -2.18
N ARG A 128 -24.08 -11.20 -2.90
CA ARG A 128 -24.47 -12.61 -2.92
C ARG A 128 -24.32 -13.20 -1.52
N GLN A 129 -25.41 -13.67 -0.92
CA GLN A 129 -25.32 -14.53 0.26
C GLN A 129 -24.84 -15.93 -0.20
N THR A 130 -23.76 -16.44 0.39
CA THR A 130 -23.39 -17.85 0.24
C THR A 130 -24.46 -18.70 0.94
N LYS A 131 -25.03 -19.69 0.25
CA LYS A 131 -26.20 -20.47 0.67
C LYS A 131 -26.00 -21.30 1.96
N TYR A 132 -24.79 -21.35 2.48
CA TYR A 132 -24.39 -22.09 3.68
C TYR A 132 -23.35 -21.25 4.42
N LYS A 133 -23.78 -20.53 5.44
CA LYS A 133 -22.89 -20.08 6.51
C LYS A 133 -23.11 -21.05 7.65
N GLU A 134 -22.12 -21.90 7.92
CA GLU A 134 -22.06 -22.60 9.19
C GLU A 134 -22.00 -21.52 10.27
N ILE A 135 -23.11 -21.30 10.97
CA ILE A 135 -23.14 -20.39 12.11
C ILE A 135 -22.39 -21.13 13.21
N MET A 136 -21.10 -20.81 13.39
CA MET A 136 -20.35 -21.37 14.50
C MET A 136 -21.07 -21.01 15.80
N PRO A 137 -21.43 -22.00 16.63
CA PRO A 137 -22.21 -21.75 17.81
C PRO A 137 -21.38 -20.94 18.81
N LEU A 138 -22.01 -19.92 19.39
CA LEU A 138 -21.36 -18.98 20.31
C LEU A 138 -20.81 -19.75 21.52
N LYS A 139 -19.49 -19.67 21.74
CA LYS A 139 -18.83 -20.23 22.92
C LYS A 139 -18.39 -19.09 23.84
N TYR A 140 -18.72 -19.17 25.12
CA TYR A 140 -18.18 -18.22 26.07
C TYR A 140 -16.72 -18.58 26.39
N SER A 141 -15.79 -17.64 26.17
CA SER A 141 -14.35 -17.91 26.23
C SER A 141 -13.84 -18.34 27.60
N TYR A 142 -14.53 -17.96 28.68
CA TYR A 142 -14.08 -18.24 30.05
C TYR A 142 -14.44 -19.66 30.50
N CYS A 143 -15.67 -20.12 30.23
CA CYS A 143 -16.12 -21.46 30.61
C CYS A 143 -15.97 -22.50 29.49
N GLY A 144 -15.77 -22.06 28.24
CA GLY A 144 -15.66 -22.94 27.06
C GLY A 144 -16.97 -23.61 26.63
N VAL A 145 -18.05 -23.44 27.40
CA VAL A 145 -19.35 -24.03 27.13
C VAL A 145 -20.03 -23.30 25.98
N VAL A 146 -20.57 -24.08 25.05
CA VAL A 146 -21.28 -23.61 23.86
C VAL A 146 -22.72 -23.27 24.23
N GLY A 147 -23.28 -22.21 23.65
CA GLY A 147 -24.71 -21.89 23.76
C GLY A 147 -25.07 -20.83 24.80
N HIS A 148 -24.09 -20.17 25.42
CA HIS A 148 -24.35 -19.02 26.27
C HIS A 148 -23.28 -17.92 26.14
N SER A 149 -23.61 -16.74 26.64
CA SER A 149 -22.73 -15.56 26.61
C SER A 149 -22.32 -15.18 28.03
N ARG A 150 -21.36 -14.26 28.18
CA ARG A 150 -20.96 -13.73 29.50
C ARG A 150 -22.17 -13.24 30.33
N LYS A 151 -23.20 -12.69 29.68
CA LYS A 151 -24.38 -12.15 30.37
C LYS A 151 -25.30 -13.25 30.92
N THR A 152 -25.25 -14.44 30.35
CA THR A 152 -26.12 -15.57 30.70
C THR A 152 -25.35 -16.70 31.38
N SER A 153 -24.06 -16.50 31.68
CA SER A 153 -23.26 -17.47 32.41
C SER A 153 -23.66 -17.49 33.88
N LYS A 154 -23.96 -18.67 34.42
CA LYS A 154 -24.24 -18.90 35.86
C LYS A 154 -22.98 -18.85 36.73
N SER A 155 -21.80 -18.91 36.12
CA SER A 155 -20.53 -18.61 36.78
C SER A 155 -20.37 -17.09 36.89
N SER A 156 -21.13 -16.49 37.80
CA SER A 156 -20.95 -15.08 38.15
C SER A 156 -19.66 -14.96 38.96
N ILE A 157 -18.75 -14.09 38.50
CA ILE A 157 -17.85 -13.37 39.40
C ILE A 157 -18.53 -12.03 39.65
#